data_AF-A0A3P6I0Y9-F1
#
_entry.id   AF-A0A3P6I0Y9-F1
#
_cell.length_a   1.000
_cell.length_b   1.000
_cell.length_c   1.000
_cell.angle_alpha   90.00
_cell.angle_beta   90.00
_cell.angle_gamma   90.00
#
_symmetry.space_group_name_H-M   'P 1'
#
loop_
_entity.id
_entity.type
_entity.pdbx_description
1 polymer ?
#
loop_
_entity_poly.entity_id
_entity_poly.type
_entity_poly.pdbx_seq_one_letter_code
_entity_poly.pdbx_strand_id
1 'polypeptide(L)'
;MPCTRRRRGPTSAEDTESPFTVSRAEEDRLKFEAVRRKLKAWGERSTFHGIDVLMETPPDWRRVFVLVFLILVIAICWICCGKMILGFLNMSIATVISQDMHEFRFPAITICPDSPFSMEELQAKLNAFDE
;
A
#
# COMPACT_ATOMS: atom_id res chain seq x y z
N MET A 1 24.60 26.45 81.36
CA MET A 1 24.15 27.85 81.21
C MET A 1 22.83 27.88 80.45
N PRO A 2 21.87 28.69 80.90
CA PRO A 2 20.49 28.74 80.41
C PRO A 2 20.34 29.78 79.28
N CYS A 3 19.28 29.67 78.47
CA CYS A 3 18.38 30.79 78.19
C CYS A 3 17.20 30.34 77.32
N THR A 4 16.04 30.31 77.96
CA THR A 4 14.72 30.25 77.35
C THR A 4 14.45 31.51 76.53
N ARG A 5 13.87 31.38 75.33
CA ARG A 5 13.04 32.45 74.76
C ARG A 5 11.86 31.87 74.00
N ARG A 6 10.75 31.76 74.72
CA ARG A 6 9.39 31.57 74.22
C ARG A 6 8.99 32.82 73.43
N ARG A 7 8.63 32.68 72.16
CA ARG A 7 7.76 33.63 71.44
C ARG A 7 6.57 32.86 70.90
N ARG A 8 5.36 33.35 71.21
CA ARG A 8 4.08 32.82 70.74
C ARG A 8 3.39 33.93 69.94
N GLY A 9 3.01 33.58 68.72
CA GLY A 9 1.95 34.22 67.89
C GLY A 9 2.43 35.20 66.81
N PRO A 10 1.67 35.39 65.70
CA PRO A 10 0.38 34.78 65.34
C PRO A 10 0.43 33.86 64.09
N THR A 11 -0.56 32.98 64.00
CA THR A 11 -1.08 32.34 62.80
C THR A 11 -1.35 33.35 61.68
N SER A 12 -0.82 33.11 60.48
CA SER A 12 -1.46 33.52 59.22
C SER A 12 -0.86 32.75 58.05
N ALA A 13 -1.77 32.10 57.33
CA ALA A 13 -1.68 31.64 55.97
C ALA A 13 -0.43 30.83 55.60
N GLU A 14 -0.61 29.50 55.65
CA GLU A 14 -0.19 28.70 54.50
C GLU A 14 -0.74 29.38 53.24
N ASP A 15 0.07 30.17 52.55
CA ASP A 15 -0.09 30.36 51.11
C ASP A 15 0.26 29.01 50.48
N THR A 16 -0.69 28.10 50.61
CA THR A 16 -0.86 26.98 49.70
C THR A 16 -0.99 27.66 48.35
N GLU A 17 0.10 27.66 47.57
CA GLU A 17 0.04 27.93 46.15
C GLU A 17 -1.07 27.05 45.58
N SER A 18 -2.22 27.67 45.39
CA SER A 18 -3.38 27.10 44.75
C SER A 18 -2.89 26.44 43.47
N PRO A 19 -3.26 25.17 43.19
CA PRO A 19 -2.87 24.54 41.94
C PRO A 19 -3.41 25.43 40.84
N PHE A 20 -2.51 26.09 40.11
CA PHE A 20 -2.85 26.92 38.97
C PHE A 20 -3.69 26.05 38.03
N THR A 21 -5.01 26.22 38.09
CA THR A 21 -5.95 25.48 37.26
C THR A 21 -5.79 26.06 35.88
N VAL A 22 -4.83 25.50 35.13
CA VAL A 22 -4.58 25.84 33.74
C VAL A 22 -5.93 25.86 33.05
N SER A 23 -6.32 27.02 32.53
CA SER A 23 -7.62 27.13 31.87
C SER A 23 -7.67 26.13 30.72
N ARG A 24 -8.83 25.54 30.45
CA ARG A 24 -8.99 24.57 29.35
C ARG A 24 -8.47 25.10 28.01
N ALA A 25 -8.60 26.41 27.77
CA ALA A 25 -8.08 27.07 26.58
C ALA A 25 -6.54 27.10 26.52
N GLU A 26 -5.88 27.21 27.66
CA GLU A 26 -4.42 27.20 27.78
C GLU A 26 -3.86 25.78 27.66
N GLU A 27 -4.56 24.79 28.20
CA GLU A 27 -4.26 23.37 27.98
C GLU A 27 -4.39 22.99 26.49
N ASP A 28 -5.44 23.47 25.82
CA ASP A 28 -5.66 23.23 24.39
C ASP A 28 -4.60 23.93 23.53
N ARG A 29 -4.13 25.13 23.91
CA ARG A 29 -3.03 25.82 23.23
C ARG A 29 -1.72 25.03 23.35
N LEU A 30 -1.40 24.53 24.54
CA LEU A 30 -0.21 23.71 24.78
C LEU A 30 -0.26 22.40 23.98
N LYS A 31 -1.42 21.74 23.93
CA LYS A 31 -1.64 20.53 23.10
C LYS A 31 -1.46 20.84 21.61
N PHE A 32 -2.04 21.94 21.13
CA PHE A 32 -1.91 22.34 19.74
C PHE A 32 -0.45 22.62 19.36
N GLU A 33 0.30 23.33 20.20
CA GLU A 33 1.72 23.60 19.97
C GLU A 33 2.59 22.34 20.02
N ALA A 34 2.27 21.40 20.92
CA ALA A 34 2.94 20.11 21.00
C ALA A 34 2.70 19.28 19.71
N VAL A 35 1.46 19.23 19.24
CA VAL A 35 1.11 18.56 17.98
C VAL A 35 1.79 19.24 16.80
N ARG A 36 1.74 20.56 16.71
CA ARG A 36 2.38 21.34 15.63
C ARG A 36 3.89 21.06 15.56
N ARG A 37 4.58 21.01 16.70
CA ARG A 37 6.01 20.67 16.75
C ARG A 37 6.28 19.26 16.24
N LYS A 38 5.50 18.27 16.69
CA LYS A 38 5.62 16.89 16.21
C LYS A 38 5.34 16.78 14.71
N LEU A 39 4.33 17.48 14.22
CA LEU A 39 3.94 17.48 12.80
C LEU A 39 5.04 18.08 11.93
N LYS A 40 5.65 19.19 12.38
CA LYS A 40 6.78 19.82 11.68
C LYS A 40 7.99 18.88 11.62
N ALA A 41 8.36 18.29 12.75
CA ALA A 41 9.49 17.34 12.81
C ALA A 41 9.23 16.06 12.00
N TRP A 42 7.98 15.65 11.85
CA TRP A 42 7.61 14.55 10.97
C TRP A 42 7.69 14.95 9.49
N GLY A 43 7.20 16.13 9.14
CA GLY A 43 7.27 16.69 7.79
C GLY A 43 8.72 16.78 7.30
N GLU A 44 9.63 17.33 8.12
CA GLU A 44 11.06 17.46 7.80
C GLU A 44 11.78 16.11 7.59
N ARG A 45 11.24 15.02 8.15
CA ARG A 45 11.79 13.66 8.00
C ARG A 45 11.07 12.86 6.93
N SER A 46 10.01 13.41 6.36
CA SER A 46 9.19 12.72 5.39
C SER A 46 9.83 12.78 4.00
N THR A 47 9.61 11.74 3.21
CA THR A 47 9.94 11.75 1.78
C THR A 47 8.71 12.05 0.90
N PHE A 48 7.58 12.36 1.53
CA PHE A 48 6.35 12.71 0.82
C PHE A 48 6.49 14.09 0.17
N HIS A 49 6.54 14.09 -1.15
CA HIS A 49 6.60 15.31 -1.94
C HIS A 49 5.33 16.15 -1.70
N GLY A 50 5.53 17.42 -1.35
CA GLY A 50 4.45 18.39 -1.16
C GLY A 50 3.98 18.58 0.29
N ILE A 51 4.43 17.74 1.24
CA ILE A 51 4.21 17.99 2.68
C ILE A 51 5.04 19.20 3.14
N ASP A 52 6.25 19.34 2.61
CA ASP A 52 7.17 20.45 2.86
C ASP A 52 6.53 21.77 2.40
N VAL A 53 6.00 21.78 1.18
CA VAL A 53 5.25 22.91 0.61
C VAL A 53 4.03 23.26 1.47
N LEU A 54 3.29 22.26 1.96
CA LEU A 54 2.14 22.47 2.85
C LEU A 54 2.54 23.07 4.22
N MET A 55 3.73 22.75 4.71
CA MET A 55 4.27 23.27 5.98
C MET A 55 4.85 24.67 5.85
N GLU A 56 5.44 24.99 4.70
CA GLU A 56 5.98 26.32 4.38
C GLU A 56 4.90 27.33 3.98
N THR A 57 3.77 26.86 3.44
CA THR A 57 2.68 27.75 3.01
C THR A 57 2.01 28.43 4.22
N PRO A 58 1.86 29.77 4.22
CA PRO A 58 1.17 30.49 5.28
C PRO A 58 -0.29 30.00 5.42
N PRO A 59 -0.91 30.12 6.61
CA PRO A 59 -2.25 29.58 6.90
C PRO A 59 -3.38 30.41 6.24
N ASP A 60 -3.29 30.60 4.93
CA ASP A 60 -4.27 31.28 4.08
C ASP A 60 -5.02 30.27 3.21
N TRP A 61 -5.94 30.76 2.38
CA TRP A 61 -6.65 29.98 1.35
C TRP A 61 -5.71 29.16 0.44
N ARG A 62 -4.48 29.64 0.23
CA ARG A 62 -3.44 28.93 -0.53
C ARG A 62 -3.08 27.58 0.10
N ARG A 63 -3.02 27.51 1.43
CA ARG A 63 -2.71 26.26 2.15
C ARG A 63 -3.83 25.23 1.99
N VAL A 64 -5.08 25.69 2.00
CA VAL A 64 -6.25 24.85 1.74
C VAL A 64 -6.17 24.29 0.32
N PHE A 65 -5.84 25.12 -0.66
CA PHE A 65 -5.66 24.67 -2.05
C PHE A 65 -4.57 23.61 -2.17
N VAL A 66 -3.37 23.84 -1.59
CA VAL A 66 -2.27 22.86 -1.61
C VAL A 66 -2.68 21.55 -0.94
N LEU A 67 -3.40 21.62 0.19
CA LEU A 67 -3.90 20.43 0.90
C LEU A 67 -4.90 19.64 0.05
N VAL A 68 -5.87 20.31 -0.57
CA VAL A 68 -6.86 19.68 -1.46
C VAL A 68 -6.18 19.06 -2.67
N PHE A 69 -5.21 19.75 -3.27
CA PHE A 69 -4.42 19.24 -4.38
C PHE A 69 -3.65 17.97 -3.99
N LEU A 70 -2.99 17.97 -2.82
CA LEU A 70 -2.24 16.82 -2.32
C LEU A 70 -3.15 15.60 -2.11
N ILE A 71 -4.34 15.81 -1.52
CA ILE A 71 -5.36 14.77 -1.33
C ILE A 71 -5.81 14.19 -2.69
N LEU A 72 -6.03 15.06 -3.68
CA LEU A 72 -6.46 14.64 -5.01
C LEU A 72 -5.40 13.80 -5.71
N VAL A 73 -4.12 14.18 -5.64
CA VAL A 73 -3.01 13.40 -6.19
C VAL A 73 -2.91 12.03 -5.51
N ILE A 74 -3.06 11.97 -4.18
CA ILE A 74 -3.08 10.71 -3.43
C ILE A 74 -4.24 9.83 -3.89
N ALA A 75 -5.46 10.38 -4.02
CA ALA A 75 -6.63 9.63 -4.46
C ALA A 75 -6.46 9.06 -5.88
N ILE A 76 -5.93 9.85 -6.82
CA ILE A 76 -5.64 9.38 -8.18
C ILE A 76 -4.60 8.26 -8.15
N CYS A 77 -3.54 8.39 -7.35
CA CYS A 77 -2.53 7.35 -7.19
C CYS A 77 -3.15 6.02 -6.72
N TRP A 78 -4.03 6.05 -5.71
CA TRP A 78 -4.76 4.86 -5.25
C TRP A 78 -5.62 4.24 -6.35
N ILE A 79 -6.33 5.05 -7.15
CA ILE A 79 -7.14 4.56 -8.26
C ILE A 79 -6.26 3.88 -9.31
N CYS A 80 -5.13 4.48 -9.69
CA CYS A 80 -4.19 3.92 -10.67
C CYS A 80 -3.59 2.60 -10.18
N CYS A 81 -3.08 2.56 -8.95
CA CYS A 81 -2.59 1.34 -8.32
C CYS A 81 -3.68 0.26 -8.27
N GLY A 82 -4.91 0.63 -7.92
CA GLY A 82 -6.07 -0.27 -7.94
C GLY A 82 -6.33 -0.85 -9.33
N LYS A 83 -6.30 -0.02 -10.39
CA LYS A 83 -6.45 -0.51 -11.77
C LYS A 83 -5.32 -1.45 -12.18
N MET A 84 -4.07 -1.18 -11.80
CA MET A 84 -2.95 -2.08 -12.05
C MET A 84 -3.14 -3.44 -11.36
N ILE A 85 -3.53 -3.44 -10.09
CA ILE A 85 -3.77 -4.67 -9.32
C ILE A 85 -4.92 -5.46 -9.96
N LEU A 86 -6.03 -4.79 -10.31
CA LEU A 86 -7.14 -5.45 -10.99
C LEU A 86 -6.72 -6.01 -12.35
N GLY A 87 -5.92 -5.28 -13.12
CA GLY A 87 -5.37 -5.75 -14.39
C GLY A 87 -4.46 -6.97 -14.22
N PHE A 88 -3.67 -7.00 -13.15
CA PHE A 88 -2.83 -8.15 -12.80
C PHE A 88 -3.66 -9.37 -12.40
N LEU A 89 -4.65 -9.19 -11.52
CA LEU A 89 -5.53 -10.28 -11.07
C LEU A 89 -6.39 -10.85 -12.20
N ASN A 90 -6.76 -10.01 -13.16
CA ASN A 90 -7.54 -10.39 -14.34
C ASN A 90 -6.65 -10.68 -15.56
N MET A 91 -5.39 -11.09 -15.35
CA MET A 91 -4.40 -11.27 -16.42
C MET A 91 -4.97 -12.14 -17.55
N SER A 92 -5.21 -11.52 -18.70
CA SER A 92 -5.50 -12.23 -19.94
C SER A 92 -4.19 -12.81 -20.48
N ILE A 93 -4.20 -14.09 -20.81
CA ILE A 93 -3.05 -14.73 -21.45
C ILE A 93 -2.97 -14.19 -22.87
N ALA A 94 -2.01 -13.29 -23.11
CA ALA A 94 -1.69 -12.83 -24.46
C ALA A 94 -0.72 -13.82 -25.10
N THR A 95 -1.19 -14.56 -26.12
CA THR A 95 -0.32 -15.42 -26.92
C THR A 95 0.28 -14.61 -28.06
N VAL A 96 1.61 -14.60 -28.15
CA VAL A 96 2.32 -14.05 -29.30
C VAL A 96 2.62 -15.22 -30.23
N ILE A 97 2.02 -15.21 -31.42
CA ILE A 97 2.35 -16.17 -32.49
C ILE A 97 3.57 -15.60 -33.22
N SER A 98 4.76 -16.10 -32.89
CA SER A 98 5.94 -15.84 -33.70
C SER A 98 5.97 -16.82 -34.89
N GLN A 99 6.24 -16.30 -36.09
CA GLN A 99 6.45 -17.10 -37.29
C GLN A 99 7.94 -17.40 -37.54
N ASP A 100 8.83 -16.96 -36.65
CA ASP A 100 10.26 -17.25 -36.75
C ASP A 100 10.52 -18.70 -36.35
N MET A 101 10.46 -19.58 -37.35
CA MET A 101 10.77 -21.00 -37.21
C MET A 101 12.27 -21.18 -37.07
N HIS A 102 12.76 -21.21 -35.83
CA HIS A 102 14.04 -21.83 -35.53
C HIS A 102 13.93 -23.34 -35.80
N GLU A 103 14.71 -23.80 -36.79
CA GLU A 103 14.97 -25.21 -37.11
C GLU A 103 13.70 -26.07 -37.30
N PHE A 104 13.20 -26.11 -38.53
CA PHE A 104 12.08 -26.97 -38.93
C PHE A 104 12.43 -28.45 -38.68
N ARG A 105 11.78 -29.07 -37.68
CA ARG A 105 11.77 -30.52 -37.53
C ARG A 105 10.71 -31.12 -38.44
N PHE A 106 11.13 -32.01 -39.33
CA PHE A 106 10.21 -32.76 -40.17
C PHE A 106 9.28 -33.60 -39.27
N PRO A 107 7.94 -33.52 -39.46
CA PRO A 107 7.00 -34.24 -38.62
C PRO A 107 7.08 -35.75 -38.89
N ALA A 108 6.69 -36.55 -37.90
CA ALA A 108 6.45 -37.96 -38.13
C ALA A 108 5.26 -38.12 -39.10
N ILE A 109 5.49 -38.81 -40.21
CA ILE A 109 4.45 -39.11 -41.19
C ILE A 109 4.05 -40.57 -41.00
N THR A 110 2.78 -40.79 -40.63
CA THR A 110 2.18 -42.12 -40.58
C THR A 110 1.25 -42.29 -41.77
N ILE A 111 1.54 -43.27 -42.63
CA ILE A 111 0.72 -43.62 -43.79
C ILE A 111 0.12 -44.99 -43.52
N CYS A 112 -1.21 -45.07 -43.51
CA CYS A 112 -1.94 -46.33 -43.44
C CYS A 112 -2.57 -46.63 -44.80
N PRO A 113 -2.58 -47.89 -45.26
CA PRO A 113 -3.39 -48.28 -46.40
C PRO A 113 -4.89 -48.14 -46.08
N ASP A 114 -5.70 -47.81 -47.09
CA ASP A 114 -7.17 -47.74 -46.95
C ASP A 114 -7.79 -49.09 -46.59
N SER A 115 -7.13 -50.18 -47.01
CA SER A 115 -7.53 -51.53 -46.63
C SER A 115 -6.92 -51.90 -45.27
N PRO A 116 -7.77 -52.28 -44.29
CA PRO A 116 -7.29 -52.81 -43.02
C PRO A 116 -6.78 -54.26 -43.12
N PHE A 117 -6.92 -54.90 -44.29
CA PHE A 117 -6.53 -56.29 -44.51
C PHE A 117 -5.54 -56.42 -45.66
N SER A 118 -4.58 -57.33 -45.50
CA SER A 118 -3.77 -57.82 -46.61
C SER A 118 -4.52 -58.94 -47.35
N MET A 119 -4.29 -59.06 -48.66
CA MET A 119 -4.88 -60.14 -49.46
C MET A 119 -4.44 -61.53 -48.97
N GLU A 120 -3.24 -61.65 -48.44
CA GLU A 120 -2.71 -62.87 -47.84
C GLU A 120 -3.50 -63.28 -46.59
N GLU A 121 -3.84 -62.31 -45.73
CA GLU A 121 -4.66 -62.57 -44.53
C GLU A 121 -6.10 -62.96 -44.90
N LEU A 122 -6.68 -62.32 -45.91
CA LEU A 122 -8.01 -62.67 -46.44
C LEU A 122 -8.03 -64.09 -47.00
N GLN A 123 -7.00 -64.49 -47.75
CA GLN A 123 -6.92 -65.83 -48.36
C GLN A 123 -6.66 -66.92 -47.31
N ALA A 124 -5.82 -66.65 -46.30
CA ALA A 124 -5.61 -67.57 -45.19
C ALA A 124 -6.89 -67.80 -44.36
N LYS A 125 -7.66 -66.74 -44.09
CA LYS A 125 -8.96 -66.88 -43.43
C LYS A 125 -9.96 -67.64 -44.29
N LEU A 126 -10.03 -67.36 -45.59
CA LEU A 126 -10.94 -68.05 -46.50
C LEU A 126 -10.67 -69.56 -46.55
N ASN A 127 -9.40 -69.96 -46.68
CA ASN A 127 -9.00 -71.37 -46.68
C ASN A 127 -9.32 -72.07 -45.35
N ALA A 128 -9.24 -71.36 -44.22
CA ALA A 128 -9.60 -71.89 -42.91
C ALA A 128 -11.11 -72.02 -42.67
N PHE A 129 -11.95 -71.41 -43.52
CA PHE A 129 -13.41 -71.58 -43.51
C PHE A 129 -13.89 -72.71 -44.42
N ASP A 130 -13.07 -73.15 -45.38
CA ASP A 130 -13.38 -74.22 -46.34
C ASP A 130 -12.94 -75.63 -45.86
N GLU A 131 -12.31 -75.75 -44.67
CA GLU A 131 -12.08 -77.02 -43.93
C GLU A 131 -13.14 -77.25 -42.84
#